data_AF-A0A7V2WE08-F1
#
_entry.id   AF-A0A7V2WE08-F1
#
_cell.length_a   1.000
_cell.length_b   1.000
_cell.length_c   1.000
_cell.angle_alpha   90.00
_cell.angle_beta   90.00
_cell.angle_gamma   90.00
#
_symmetry.space_group_name_H-M   'P 1'
#
loop_
_entity.id
_entity.type
_entity.pdbx_description
1 polymer ?
#
loop_
_entity_poly.entity_id
_entity_poly.type
_entity_poly.pdbx_seq_one_letter_code
_entity_poly.pdbx_strand_id
1 'polypeptide(L)'
;MKPVTFIDIETDPQSAKILDLGAVKVDGTSFHANSIRDFTGFINGSAFLCGHNILEHDLKYLAPSVDLSGFVFIDTLFLSALLFPARPYHRLLKDDKLQTDELNNPLNDALKARDLFFDEVNRFGQTDAELKQIFYLLLRDHKAFSGFFKYTGFSASGGQAEDLIFKRFKGLLCAHARLENILRDNPVELAY
;
A
#
# COMPACT_ATOMS: atom_id res chain seq x y z
N MET A 1 6.71 17.30 1.04
CA MET A 1 6.15 15.92 0.98
C MET A 1 4.90 15.97 0.12
N LYS A 2 4.63 14.95 -0.71
CA LYS A 2 3.42 14.93 -1.56
C LYS A 2 2.19 14.82 -0.65
N PRO A 3 1.09 15.55 -0.92
CA PRO A 3 -0.09 15.53 -0.04
C PRO A 3 -0.75 14.15 -0.12
N VAL A 4 -0.75 13.44 1.00
CA VAL A 4 -1.35 12.12 1.18
C VAL A 4 -2.27 12.16 2.40
N THR A 5 -3.45 11.57 2.25
CA THR A 5 -4.36 11.31 3.35
C THR A 5 -4.46 9.80 3.55
N PHE A 6 -4.35 9.37 4.80
CA PHE A 6 -4.50 7.98 5.20
C PHE A 6 -5.95 7.79 5.63
N ILE A 7 -6.58 6.71 5.17
CA ILE A 7 -7.98 6.45 5.40
C ILE A 7 -8.19 5.01 5.83
N ASP A 8 -9.26 4.81 6.58
CA ASP A 8 -9.87 3.51 6.86
C ASP A 8 -11.38 3.73 7.03
N ILE A 9 -12.20 2.74 6.70
CA ILE A 9 -13.66 2.80 6.85
C ILE A 9 -14.17 1.55 7.56
N GLU A 10 -15.18 1.74 8.40
CA GLU A 10 -15.97 0.65 8.92
C GLU A 10 -17.22 0.46 8.07
N THR A 11 -17.52 -0.77 7.68
CA THR A 11 -18.69 -1.10 6.87
C THR A 11 -19.51 -2.23 7.48
N ASP A 12 -20.81 -2.23 7.21
CA ASP A 12 -21.65 -3.39 7.46
C ASP A 12 -21.51 -4.39 6.29
N PRO A 13 -20.96 -5.59 6.52
CA PRO A 13 -20.77 -6.58 5.45
C PRO A 13 -22.08 -7.04 4.81
N GLN A 14 -23.21 -6.97 5.52
CA GLN A 14 -24.51 -7.44 5.03
C GLN A 14 -25.20 -6.39 4.18
N SER A 15 -25.24 -5.14 4.65
CA SER A 15 -25.95 -4.05 3.96
C SER A 15 -25.06 -3.23 3.02
N ALA A 16 -23.76 -3.47 3.02
CA ALA A 16 -22.74 -2.71 2.30
C ALA A 16 -22.76 -1.20 2.60
N LYS A 17 -23.23 -0.84 3.80
CA LYS A 17 -23.27 0.55 4.27
C LYS A 17 -21.98 0.92 4.98
N ILE A 18 -21.52 2.14 4.75
CA ILE A 18 -20.44 2.74 5.56
C ILE A 18 -21.04 3.13 6.91
N LEU A 19 -20.45 2.63 7.99
CA LEU A 19 -20.86 2.86 9.38
C LEU A 19 -20.06 4.00 10.01
N ASP A 20 -18.77 4.07 9.71
CA ASP A 20 -17.86 5.07 10.25
C ASP A 20 -16.66 5.29 9.31
N LEU A 21 -16.04 6.46 9.38
CA LEU A 21 -14.88 6.81 8.55
C LEU A 21 -13.79 7.46 9.39
N GLY A 22 -12.56 7.01 9.20
CA GLY A 22 -11.36 7.56 9.79
C GLY A 22 -10.43 8.09 8.72
N ALA A 23 -9.83 9.26 8.96
CA ALA A 23 -8.76 9.74 8.12
C ALA A 23 -7.75 10.61 8.88
N VAL A 24 -6.51 10.61 8.41
CA VAL A 24 -5.45 11.46 8.95
C VAL A 24 -4.53 11.96 7.84
N LYS A 25 -4.13 13.23 7.92
CA LYS A 25 -3.13 13.84 7.03
C LYS A 25 -1.74 13.71 7.64
N VAL A 26 -0.72 13.94 6.81
CA VAL A 26 0.69 13.92 7.23
C VAL A 26 0.98 14.85 8.42
N ASP A 27 0.33 16.02 8.47
CA ASP A 27 0.51 17.00 9.55
C ASP A 27 -0.20 16.63 10.86
N GLY A 28 -0.88 15.47 10.91
CA GLY A 28 -1.61 14.99 12.07
C GLY A 28 -3.06 15.48 12.14
N THR A 29 -3.51 16.33 11.21
CA THR A 29 -4.93 16.71 11.12
C THR A 29 -5.75 15.46 10.85
N SER A 30 -6.77 15.23 11.68
CA SER A 30 -7.58 14.01 11.65
C SER A 30 -9.06 14.28 11.41
N PHE A 31 -9.75 13.27 10.91
CA PHE A 31 -11.19 13.21 10.72
C PHE A 31 -11.71 11.88 11.27
N HIS A 32 -12.81 11.93 12.00
CA HIS A 32 -13.52 10.75 12.49
C HIS A 32 -15.00 11.08 12.60
N ALA A 33 -15.80 10.57 11.67
CA ALA A 33 -17.25 10.71 11.65
C ALA A 33 -17.87 9.81 10.58
N ASN A 34 -19.19 9.59 10.67
CA ASN A 34 -19.98 8.85 9.69
C ASN A 34 -20.52 9.71 8.52
N SER A 35 -20.01 10.94 8.33
CA SER A 35 -20.47 11.87 7.31
C SER A 35 -19.62 11.78 6.04
N ILE A 36 -20.15 11.14 4.99
CA ILE A 36 -19.48 11.03 3.67
C ILE A 36 -19.21 12.40 3.06
N ARG A 37 -20.10 13.37 3.26
CA ARG A 37 -19.92 14.75 2.76
C ARG A 37 -18.69 15.40 3.39
N ASP A 38 -18.59 15.33 4.71
CA ASP A 38 -17.49 15.97 5.44
C ASP A 38 -16.18 15.22 5.20
N PHE A 39 -16.23 13.89 5.10
CA PHE A 39 -15.09 13.07 4.68
C PHE A 39 -14.58 13.46 3.29
N THR A 40 -15.48 13.63 2.31
CA THR A 40 -15.12 14.10 0.96
C THR A 40 -14.46 15.48 1.02
N GLY A 41 -15.01 16.39 1.81
CA GLY A 41 -14.40 17.70 2.07
C GLY A 41 -13.01 17.60 2.71
N PHE A 42 -12.81 16.63 3.60
CA PHE A 42 -11.55 16.41 4.30
C PHE A 42 -10.44 15.88 3.38
N ILE A 43 -10.75 14.86 2.56
CA ILE A 43 -9.77 14.24 1.66
C ILE A 43 -9.38 15.14 0.48
N ASN A 44 -10.23 16.13 0.14
CA ASN A 44 -9.94 17.11 -0.88
C ASN A 44 -8.61 17.84 -0.65
N GLY A 45 -7.89 18.09 -1.74
CA GLY A 45 -6.54 18.65 -1.72
C GLY A 45 -5.42 17.61 -1.52
N SER A 46 -5.76 16.35 -1.27
CA SER A 46 -4.80 15.24 -1.30
C SER A 46 -4.55 14.79 -2.74
N ALA A 47 -3.30 14.45 -3.07
CA ALA A 47 -2.97 13.82 -4.34
C ALA A 47 -3.00 12.28 -4.21
N PHE A 48 -2.81 11.77 -3.00
CA PHE A 48 -2.79 10.35 -2.69
C PHE A 48 -3.77 10.00 -1.58
N LEU A 49 -4.42 8.84 -1.72
CA LEU A 49 -5.11 8.17 -0.63
C LEU A 49 -4.37 6.89 -0.30
N CYS A 50 -4.11 6.66 0.98
CA CYS A 50 -3.36 5.50 1.44
C CYS A 50 -4.14 4.78 2.54
N GLY A 51 -4.09 3.46 2.56
CA GLY A 51 -4.73 2.65 3.60
C GLY A 51 -4.17 1.24 3.62
N HIS A 52 -4.72 0.40 4.47
CA HIS A 52 -4.38 -1.02 4.51
C HIS A 52 -5.48 -1.82 3.84
N ASN A 53 -5.18 -2.50 2.73
CA ASN A 53 -6.17 -3.18 1.89
C ASN A 53 -7.19 -2.23 1.22
N ILE A 54 -6.83 -0.95 1.07
CA ILE A 54 -7.69 0.12 0.55
C ILE A 54 -8.29 -0.23 -0.82
N LEU A 55 -7.53 -0.91 -1.69
CA LEU A 55 -7.95 -1.22 -3.06
C LEU A 55 -9.07 -2.26 -3.10
N GLU A 56 -9.03 -3.25 -2.21
CA GLU A 56 -9.99 -4.36 -2.18
C GLU A 56 -11.08 -4.17 -1.12
N HIS A 57 -10.97 -3.16 -0.27
CA HIS A 57 -11.95 -2.84 0.76
C HIS A 57 -12.54 -1.44 0.54
N ASP A 58 -11.88 -0.39 1.06
CA ASP A 58 -12.43 0.95 1.23
C ASP A 58 -12.97 1.57 -0.06
N LEU A 59 -12.19 1.50 -1.15
CA LEU A 59 -12.56 2.14 -2.41
C LEU A 59 -13.85 1.56 -3.00
N LYS A 60 -14.17 0.28 -2.73
CA LYS A 60 -15.41 -0.35 -3.22
C LYS A 60 -16.65 0.31 -2.63
N TYR A 61 -16.59 0.69 -1.36
CA TYR A 61 -17.70 1.32 -0.66
C TYR A 61 -17.74 2.83 -0.84
N LEU A 62 -16.59 3.47 -1.04
CA LEU A 62 -16.50 4.92 -1.28
C LEU A 62 -16.90 5.32 -2.71
N ALA A 63 -16.54 4.51 -3.72
CA ALA A 63 -16.76 4.84 -5.13
C ALA A 63 -18.20 5.23 -5.52
N PRO A 64 -19.27 4.65 -4.93
CA PRO A 64 -20.65 5.07 -5.23
C PRO A 64 -21.00 6.49 -4.76
N SER A 65 -20.29 7.05 -3.78
CA SER A 65 -20.66 8.31 -3.10
C SER A 65 -19.56 9.38 -3.12
N VAL A 66 -18.34 9.03 -3.55
CA VAL A 66 -17.18 9.90 -3.58
C VAL A 66 -16.54 9.84 -4.96
N ASP A 67 -16.26 11.00 -5.57
CA ASP A 67 -15.47 11.06 -6.79
C ASP A 67 -13.99 10.79 -6.46
N LEU A 68 -13.51 9.62 -6.86
CA LEU A 68 -12.17 9.14 -6.57
C LEU A 68 -11.19 9.37 -7.74
N SER A 69 -11.63 9.94 -8.86
CA SER A 69 -10.85 10.03 -10.10
C SER A 69 -9.57 10.88 -10.01
N GLY A 70 -9.51 11.80 -9.05
CA GLY A 70 -8.36 12.69 -8.83
C GLY A 70 -7.23 12.12 -7.97
N PHE A 71 -7.40 10.92 -7.39
CA PHE A 71 -6.45 10.38 -6.42
C PHE A 71 -5.59 9.26 -6.99
N VAL A 72 -4.37 9.17 -6.48
CA VAL A 72 -3.50 7.99 -6.65
C VAL A 72 -3.57 7.16 -5.37
N PHE A 73 -3.91 5.88 -5.50
CA PHE A 73 -4.07 4.98 -4.34
C PHE A 73 -2.76 4.30 -3.97
N ILE A 74 -2.53 4.14 -2.67
CA ILE A 74 -1.41 3.39 -2.10
C ILE A 74 -1.95 2.37 -1.12
N ASP A 75 -1.69 1.10 -1.38
CA ASP A 75 -2.13 0.01 -0.51
C ASP A 75 -0.95 -0.57 0.25
N THR A 76 -0.96 -0.42 1.57
CA THR A 76 0.12 -0.92 2.45
C THR A 76 0.10 -2.43 2.62
N LEU A 77 -0.99 -3.15 2.29
CA LEU A 77 -1.09 -4.59 2.54
C LEU A 77 -0.03 -5.39 1.77
N PHE A 78 0.14 -5.09 0.48
CA PHE A 78 1.11 -5.80 -0.36
C PHE A 78 2.54 -5.28 -0.12
N LEU A 79 2.68 -4.00 0.20
CA LEU A 79 3.97 -3.39 0.49
C LEU A 79 4.59 -3.95 1.78
N SER A 80 3.78 -4.20 2.81
CA SER A 80 4.25 -4.72 4.08
C SER A 80 4.86 -6.11 3.93
N ALA A 81 4.21 -6.98 3.15
CA ALA A 81 4.72 -8.30 2.84
C ALA A 81 6.03 -8.24 2.03
N LEU A 82 6.12 -7.32 1.06
CA LEU A 82 7.29 -7.19 0.18
C LEU A 82 8.52 -6.63 0.93
N LEU A 83 8.33 -5.63 1.78
CA LEU A 83 9.42 -4.87 2.41
C LEU A 83 9.82 -5.41 3.77
N PHE A 84 8.94 -6.19 4.42
CA PHE A 84 9.19 -6.84 5.71
C PHE A 84 8.95 -8.36 5.65
N PRO A 85 9.62 -9.13 4.77
CA PRO A 85 9.31 -10.55 4.56
C PRO A 85 9.57 -11.45 5.79
N ALA A 86 10.49 -11.08 6.68
CA ALA A 86 10.70 -11.80 7.94
C ALA A 86 9.58 -11.55 8.97
N ARG A 87 8.73 -10.55 8.72
CA ARG A 87 7.75 -9.96 9.63
C ARG A 87 6.57 -9.34 8.84
N PRO A 88 5.90 -10.10 7.95
CA PRO A 88 4.97 -9.52 6.97
C PRO A 88 3.75 -8.81 7.58
N TYR A 89 3.51 -9.02 8.89
CA TYR A 89 2.37 -8.50 9.64
C TYR A 89 2.73 -7.69 10.90
N HIS A 90 3.93 -7.09 10.96
CA HIS A 90 4.54 -6.74 12.26
C HIS A 90 3.95 -5.57 13.06
N ARG A 91 2.96 -4.83 12.55
CA ARG A 91 2.39 -3.69 13.28
C ARG A 91 0.87 -3.75 13.41
N LEU A 92 0.15 -4.00 12.32
CA LEU A 92 -1.32 -4.06 12.36
C LEU A 92 -1.84 -5.28 13.14
N LEU A 93 -1.27 -6.48 12.93
CA LEU A 93 -1.78 -7.70 13.60
C LEU A 93 -1.28 -7.90 15.05
N LYS A 94 -0.22 -7.20 15.48
CA LYS A 94 0.41 -7.50 16.77
C LYS A 94 -0.32 -6.89 17.97
N ASP A 95 -0.95 -5.74 17.79
CA ASP A 95 -1.64 -5.06 18.89
C ASP A 95 -3.13 -5.46 18.98
N ASP A 96 -3.76 -5.80 17.85
CA ASP A 96 -5.20 -6.14 17.80
C ASP A 96 -5.58 -7.46 18.48
N LYS A 97 -4.62 -8.38 18.73
CA LYS A 97 -4.90 -9.65 19.42
C LYS A 97 -4.59 -9.64 20.92
N LEU A 98 -4.12 -8.53 21.47
CA LEU A 98 -3.83 -8.38 22.91
C LEU A 98 -4.59 -7.25 23.59
N GLN A 99 -5.35 -6.45 22.86
CA GLN A 99 -6.24 -5.41 23.42
C GLN A 99 -7.66 -5.62 22.89
N THR A 100 -8.40 -6.51 23.52
CA THR A 100 -9.80 -6.85 23.18
C THR A 100 -10.82 -5.75 23.52
N ASP A 101 -10.38 -4.50 23.73
CA ASP A 101 -11.24 -3.38 24.18
C ASP A 101 -11.09 -2.09 23.36
N GLU A 102 -10.21 -2.00 22.35
CA GLU A 102 -10.35 -0.93 21.36
C GLU A 102 -11.49 -1.32 20.41
N LEU A 103 -12.68 -0.76 20.67
CA LEU A 103 -13.77 -0.69 19.69
C LEU A 103 -13.19 -0.36 18.32
N ASN A 104 -13.54 -1.16 17.30
CA ASN A 104 -13.12 -1.00 15.90
C ASN A 104 -13.21 0.48 15.50
N ASN A 105 -12.07 1.16 15.41
CA ASN A 105 -11.99 2.62 15.27
C ASN A 105 -11.18 2.96 14.02
N PRO A 106 -11.86 3.37 12.92
CA PRO A 106 -11.18 3.59 11.66
C PRO A 106 -10.16 4.74 11.71
N LEU A 107 -10.27 5.68 12.66
CA LEU A 107 -9.21 6.70 12.83
C LEU A 107 -7.92 6.08 13.38
N ASN A 108 -8.01 5.14 14.33
CA ASN A 108 -6.85 4.43 14.85
C ASN A 108 -6.19 3.62 13.72
N ASP A 109 -6.98 2.95 12.89
CA ASP A 109 -6.46 2.14 11.79
C ASP A 109 -5.85 3.00 10.68
N ALA A 110 -6.42 4.17 10.37
CA ALA A 110 -5.80 5.16 9.48
C ALA A 110 -4.45 5.68 10.03
N LEU A 111 -4.34 5.90 11.34
CA LEU A 111 -3.08 6.25 12.02
C LEU A 111 -2.04 5.12 11.92
N LYS A 112 -2.45 3.87 12.17
CA LYS A 112 -1.57 2.69 12.01
C LYS A 112 -1.10 2.55 10.56
N ALA A 113 -1.98 2.74 9.58
CA ALA A 113 -1.65 2.70 8.15
C ALA A 113 -0.66 3.81 7.76
N ARG A 114 -0.80 5.02 8.30
CA ARG A 114 0.17 6.11 8.15
C ARG A 114 1.56 5.70 8.62
N ASP A 115 1.64 5.18 9.85
CA ASP A 115 2.92 4.85 10.47
C ASP A 115 3.60 3.70 9.70
N LEU A 116 2.83 2.67 9.33
CA LEU A 116 3.31 1.58 8.47
C LEU A 116 3.80 2.08 7.12
N PHE A 117 3.05 2.94 6.44
CA PHE A 117 3.44 3.50 5.15
C PHE A 117 4.78 4.24 5.23
N PHE A 118 5.02 5.02 6.29
CA PHE A 118 6.30 5.70 6.44
C PHE A 118 7.44 4.73 6.78
N ASP A 119 7.18 3.65 7.52
CA ASP A 119 8.15 2.56 7.67
C ASP A 119 8.49 1.94 6.32
N GLU A 120 7.49 1.68 5.46
CA GLU A 120 7.67 1.13 4.12
C GLU A 120 8.50 2.07 3.23
N VAL A 121 8.20 3.38 3.22
CA VAL A 121 8.99 4.39 2.50
C VAL A 121 10.43 4.39 2.99
N ASN A 122 10.65 4.35 4.31
CA ASN A 122 11.99 4.32 4.90
C ASN A 122 12.73 3.02 4.55
N ARG A 123 12.05 1.89 4.67
CA ARG A 123 12.60 0.56 4.36
C ARG A 123 12.97 0.46 2.89
N PHE A 124 12.08 0.87 2.01
CA PHE A 124 12.38 0.96 0.58
C PHE A 124 13.56 1.89 0.35
N GLY A 125 13.61 3.07 0.99
CA GLY A 125 14.75 3.99 0.93
C GLY A 125 16.10 3.36 1.28
N GLN A 126 16.13 2.41 2.22
CA GLN A 126 17.33 1.69 2.66
C GLN A 126 17.68 0.46 1.81
N THR A 127 16.74 -0.05 1.00
CA THR A 127 16.99 -1.16 0.08
C THR A 127 18.08 -0.79 -0.94
N ASP A 128 18.96 -1.73 -1.27
CA ASP A 128 20.02 -1.49 -2.25
C ASP A 128 19.46 -1.21 -3.67
N ALA A 129 20.24 -0.51 -4.48
CA ALA A 129 19.78 0.00 -5.78
C ALA A 129 19.36 -1.10 -6.75
N GLU A 130 20.04 -2.25 -6.74
CA GLU A 130 19.75 -3.37 -7.64
C GLU A 130 18.40 -4.01 -7.27
N LEU A 131 18.14 -4.24 -5.98
CA LEU A 131 16.85 -4.80 -5.55
C LEU A 131 15.69 -3.82 -5.77
N LYS A 132 15.88 -2.51 -5.53
CA LYS A 132 14.88 -1.50 -5.89
C LYS A 132 14.54 -1.52 -7.38
N GLN A 133 15.56 -1.67 -8.23
CA GLN A 133 15.39 -1.75 -9.67
C GLN A 133 14.60 -3.00 -10.06
N ILE A 134 14.91 -4.17 -9.47
CA ILE A 134 14.14 -5.40 -9.68
C ILE A 134 12.67 -5.20 -9.30
N PHE A 135 12.38 -4.70 -8.08
CA PHE A 135 11.01 -4.43 -7.65
C PHE A 135 10.28 -3.47 -8.59
N TYR A 136 10.92 -2.38 -9.00
CA TYR A 136 10.30 -1.44 -9.92
C TYR A 136 9.99 -2.07 -11.28
N LEU A 137 10.93 -2.81 -11.87
CA LEU A 137 10.72 -3.46 -13.17
C LEU A 137 9.62 -4.52 -13.13
N LEU A 138 9.48 -5.23 -12.00
CA LEU A 138 8.42 -6.23 -11.80
C LEU A 138 7.05 -5.60 -11.53
N LEU A 139 6.99 -4.52 -10.74
CA LEU A 139 5.75 -4.11 -10.08
C LEU A 139 5.20 -2.75 -10.51
N ARG A 140 5.94 -1.95 -11.29
CA ARG A 140 5.58 -0.56 -11.64
C ARG A 140 4.18 -0.35 -12.21
N ASP A 141 3.69 -1.31 -12.98
CA ASP A 141 2.40 -1.22 -13.69
C ASP A 141 1.28 -1.94 -12.94
N HIS A 142 1.59 -2.63 -11.84
CA HIS A 142 0.59 -3.33 -11.03
C HIS A 142 -0.10 -2.35 -10.07
N LYS A 143 -1.43 -2.40 -10.01
CA LYS A 143 -2.26 -1.45 -9.23
C LYS A 143 -1.85 -1.33 -7.76
N ALA A 144 -1.45 -2.44 -7.13
CA ALA A 144 -1.05 -2.47 -5.72
C ALA A 144 0.25 -1.71 -5.41
N PHE A 145 1.13 -1.50 -6.41
CA PHE A 145 2.47 -0.95 -6.19
C PHE A 145 2.71 0.37 -6.94
N SER A 146 2.01 0.59 -8.06
CA SER A 146 2.23 1.77 -8.91
C SER A 146 2.09 3.10 -8.17
N GLY A 147 1.14 3.21 -7.23
CA GLY A 147 0.96 4.40 -6.41
C GLY A 147 2.12 4.68 -5.47
N PHE A 148 2.73 3.62 -4.91
CA PHE A 148 3.91 3.73 -4.05
C PHE A 148 5.12 4.26 -4.82
N PHE A 149 5.39 3.75 -6.02
CA PHE A 149 6.47 4.28 -6.86
C PHE A 149 6.20 5.73 -7.30
N LYS A 150 4.95 6.06 -7.65
CA LYS A 150 4.54 7.45 -7.92
C LYS A 150 4.77 8.35 -6.71
N TYR A 151 4.51 7.88 -5.48
CA TYR A 151 4.75 8.65 -4.27
C TYR A 151 6.24 8.86 -3.99
N THR A 152 7.02 7.78 -3.95
CA THR A 152 8.47 7.84 -3.71
C THR A 152 9.22 8.57 -4.83
N GLY A 153 8.62 8.66 -6.03
CA GLY A 153 9.29 9.21 -7.21
C GLY A 153 10.37 8.29 -7.75
N PHE A 154 10.41 7.03 -7.31
CA PHE A 154 11.38 6.07 -7.81
C PHE A 154 11.02 5.64 -9.24
N SER A 155 12.01 5.70 -10.11
CA SER A 155 11.94 5.16 -11.45
C SER A 155 13.27 4.55 -11.81
N ALA A 156 13.25 3.42 -12.50
CA ALA A 156 14.43 2.86 -13.13
C ALA A 156 14.19 2.71 -14.63
N SER A 157 15.24 3.00 -15.41
CA SER A 157 15.27 2.82 -16.85
C SER A 157 16.46 1.93 -17.23
N GLY A 158 16.26 1.01 -18.16
CA GLY A 158 17.30 0.11 -18.64
C GLY A 158 17.49 -1.14 -17.77
N GLY A 159 18.00 -2.20 -18.41
CA GLY A 159 18.16 -3.53 -17.83
C GLY A 159 16.96 -4.44 -18.10
N GLN A 160 17.21 -5.68 -18.52
CA GLN A 160 16.19 -6.72 -18.49
C GLN A 160 16.06 -7.21 -17.04
N ALA A 161 14.83 -7.24 -16.52
CA ALA A 161 14.58 -7.71 -15.14
C ALA A 161 15.20 -9.09 -14.90
N GLU A 162 15.16 -9.95 -15.93
CA GLU A 162 15.77 -11.28 -15.94
C GLU A 162 17.27 -11.25 -15.62
N ASP A 163 18.05 -10.42 -16.33
CA ASP A 163 19.50 -10.31 -16.13
C ASP A 163 19.84 -9.86 -14.71
N LEU A 164 19.09 -8.89 -14.19
CA LEU A 164 19.28 -8.37 -12.84
C LEU A 164 18.97 -9.42 -11.78
N ILE A 165 17.90 -10.19 -11.97
CA ILE A 165 17.51 -11.28 -11.07
C ILE A 165 18.57 -12.39 -11.09
N PHE A 166 19.01 -12.85 -12.26
CA PHE A 166 20.06 -13.87 -12.35
C PHE A 166 21.39 -13.42 -11.77
N LYS A 167 21.77 -12.16 -11.99
CA LYS A 167 22.98 -11.58 -11.42
C LYS A 167 22.91 -11.54 -9.90
N ARG A 168 21.81 -11.01 -9.36
CA ARG A 168 21.64 -10.79 -7.92
C ARG A 168 21.55 -12.10 -7.15
N PHE A 169 20.78 -13.05 -7.66
CA PHE A 169 20.50 -14.34 -7.01
C PHE A 169 21.35 -15.48 -7.58
N LYS A 170 22.53 -15.15 -8.14
CA LYS A 170 23.47 -16.14 -8.67
C LYS A 170 23.83 -17.16 -7.60
N GLY A 171 23.65 -18.44 -7.93
CA GLY A 171 23.89 -19.56 -7.01
C GLY A 171 22.73 -19.85 -6.04
N LEU A 172 21.70 -18.99 -6.00
CA LEU A 172 20.44 -19.22 -5.30
C LEU A 172 19.30 -19.59 -6.26
N LEU A 173 19.40 -19.19 -7.53
CA LEU A 173 18.50 -19.59 -8.61
C LEU A 173 19.14 -20.63 -9.53
N CYS A 174 18.31 -21.55 -10.03
CA CYS A 174 18.71 -22.47 -11.09
C CYS A 174 19.01 -21.68 -12.36
N ALA A 175 20.21 -21.87 -12.94
CA ALA A 175 20.63 -21.17 -14.17
C ALA A 175 19.76 -21.50 -15.40
N HIS A 176 19.01 -22.59 -15.36
CA HIS A 176 18.08 -23.00 -16.42
C HIS A 176 16.61 -22.66 -16.09
N ALA A 177 16.36 -21.89 -15.01
CA ALA A 177 15.02 -21.42 -14.69
C ALA A 177 14.48 -20.57 -15.85
N ARG A 178 13.24 -20.84 -16.26
CA ARG A 178 12.58 -20.10 -17.35
C ARG A 178 11.95 -18.82 -16.78
N LEU A 179 12.78 -17.87 -16.34
CA LEU A 179 12.32 -16.64 -15.70
C LEU A 179 11.47 -15.78 -16.63
N GLU A 180 11.75 -15.77 -17.93
CA GLU A 180 10.93 -15.07 -18.93
C GLU A 180 9.42 -15.33 -18.79
N ASN A 181 9.02 -16.60 -18.60
CA ASN A 181 7.60 -16.94 -18.42
C ASN A 181 7.05 -16.41 -17.09
N ILE A 182 7.82 -16.50 -16.02
CA ILE A 182 7.38 -16.03 -14.69
C ILE A 182 7.30 -14.49 -14.68
N LEU A 183 8.25 -13.81 -15.32
CA LEU A 183 8.23 -12.36 -15.48
C LEU A 183 6.98 -11.86 -16.20
N ARG A 184 6.53 -12.61 -17.22
CA ARG A 184 5.31 -12.27 -17.96
C ARG A 184 4.05 -12.61 -17.18
N ASP A 185 4.00 -13.82 -16.60
CA ASP A 185 2.76 -14.41 -16.13
C ASP A 185 2.52 -14.19 -14.62
N ASN A 186 3.59 -14.05 -13.83
CA ASN A 186 3.57 -13.96 -12.35
C ASN A 186 4.64 -12.99 -11.79
N PRO A 187 4.71 -11.72 -12.26
CA PRO A 187 5.75 -10.78 -11.83
C PRO A 187 5.63 -10.37 -10.36
N VAL A 188 4.42 -10.42 -9.80
CA VAL A 188 4.17 -10.09 -8.39
C VAL A 188 4.72 -11.18 -7.49
N GLU A 189 4.39 -12.43 -7.78
CA GLU A 189 4.85 -13.61 -7.06
C GLU A 189 6.37 -13.73 -7.11
N LEU A 190 6.99 -13.40 -8.26
CA LEU A 190 8.44 -13.38 -8.41
C LEU A 190 9.14 -12.27 -7.58
N ALA A 191 8.42 -11.23 -7.18
CA ALA A 191 8.98 -10.18 -6.34
C ALA A 191 9.09 -10.59 -4.86
N TYR A 192 8.36 -11.62 -4.42
CA TYR A 192 8.41 -12.18 -3.07
C TYR A 192 9.44 -13.30 -2.95
#